data_AF-A0A8B9PHC8-F1
#
_entry.id   AF-A0A8B9PHC8-F1
#
_cell.length_a   1.000
_cell.length_b   1.000
_cell.length_c   1.000
_cell.angle_alpha   90.00
_cell.angle_beta   90.00
_cell.angle_gamma   90.00
#
_symmetry.space_group_name_H-M   'P 1'
#
loop_
_entity.id
_entity.type
_entity.pdbx_description
1 polymer ?
#
loop_
_entity_poly.entity_id
_entity_poly.type
_entity_poly.pdbx_seq_one_letter_code
_entity_poly.pdbx_strand_id
1 'polypeptide(L)'
;RETAAVSGRARPRLGAMRAGPENRPKLFSTSLAGASGGGARCEKACNPRLGNLAHGRVLRTDTACGTGAPEPYCAYAEAADRSCEPPACGRCSSARAALAHPPAAMADSPFRRPRTWWQSAQNALRETIRLDLEAAFYFTHLILVFKSPRPAAMVLERSQDFGKTWRPYKYFAANCSATFGLQDDVAQKGAACTSRYSSPFPCTGGEVIYRALSPPYAAEDPYSAEAQKQLKITNLRVQLLKRQGCPCRTEGLQAKPPQLLHFAVYDFIVKGSCFCNGHADHCVPVAGFRPVKAAGVHGKCMCKHNTAGSHCQHCAPLYNDQPWQAADACKCNGHADTCHFDMDAWLASGNRSGGICDNCQHNTEGQHCQRCKLGFYRDLRKPFSCQNFLCKSCRCLEGPKGSGAAPPGLGSSTASPSLQNQIPTEVLGCIAAIQSPSQRQGCQQDACVYNLQNHRMVEVKRDLWILSSPTICSSRVI
;
A
#
# COMPACT_ATOMS: atom_id res chain seq x y z
N ARG A 1 79.68 33.28 -27.06
CA ARG A 1 80.62 32.48 -26.25
C ARG A 1 80.04 32.34 -24.86
N GLU A 2 79.89 31.09 -24.42
CA GLU A 2 79.78 30.61 -23.03
C GLU A 2 78.50 30.86 -22.19
N THR A 3 77.71 29.76 -22.08
CA THR A 3 77.30 29.02 -20.85
C THR A 3 77.87 29.51 -19.50
N ALA A 4 77.24 29.43 -18.30
CA ALA A 4 76.32 28.49 -17.64
C ALA A 4 75.69 29.19 -16.38
N ALA A 5 74.43 28.92 -15.95
CA ALA A 5 74.00 28.02 -14.84
C ALA A 5 74.73 28.27 -13.47
N VAL A 6 74.18 28.37 -12.25
CA VAL A 6 72.92 28.06 -11.53
C VAL A 6 72.98 28.83 -10.18
N SER A 7 71.85 29.28 -9.60
CA SER A 7 71.65 29.24 -8.13
C SER A 7 70.18 29.53 -7.77
N GLY A 8 69.58 28.61 -7.02
CA GLY A 8 68.20 28.67 -6.56
C GLY A 8 67.98 29.62 -5.38
N ARG A 9 66.75 30.12 -5.24
CA ARG A 9 66.25 30.69 -3.99
C ARG A 9 64.73 30.50 -3.86
N ALA A 10 64.36 30.13 -2.65
CA ALA A 10 63.03 29.81 -2.17
C ALA A 10 62.02 30.96 -2.32
N ARG A 11 60.75 30.61 -2.57
CA ARG A 11 59.60 31.53 -2.48
C ARG A 11 58.93 31.38 -1.11
N PRO A 12 58.64 32.48 -0.39
CA PRO A 12 57.86 32.43 0.84
C PRO A 12 56.35 32.44 0.56
N ARG A 13 55.61 31.81 1.48
CA ARG A 13 54.14 31.82 1.60
C ARG A 13 53.64 33.20 2.03
N LEU A 14 52.48 33.62 1.51
CA LEU A 14 51.65 34.64 2.15
C LEU A 14 50.17 34.49 1.76
N GLY A 15 49.32 34.51 2.79
CA GLY A 15 48.05 35.26 2.76
C GLY A 15 46.77 34.52 2.40
N ALA A 16 46.21 33.76 3.36
CA ALA A 16 44.81 33.35 3.32
C ALA A 16 43.89 34.55 3.62
N MET A 17 43.00 34.90 2.68
CA MET A 17 41.89 35.83 2.92
C MET A 17 40.70 35.09 3.53
N ARG A 18 40.22 35.59 4.67
CA ARG A 18 38.97 35.19 5.33
C ARG A 18 37.77 35.76 4.55
N ALA A 19 36.82 34.90 4.19
CA ALA A 19 35.47 35.29 3.79
C ALA A 19 34.46 34.84 4.87
N GLY A 20 33.51 35.72 5.19
CA GLY A 20 32.49 35.55 6.24
C GLY A 20 31.41 34.51 5.91
N PRO A 21 30.46 34.27 6.83
CA PRO A 21 29.60 33.10 6.80
C PRO A 21 28.39 33.32 5.87
N GLU A 22 28.34 32.60 4.76
CA GLU A 22 27.11 32.42 3.99
C GLU A 22 26.29 31.24 4.56
N ASN A 23 25.01 31.53 4.83
CA ASN A 23 23.98 30.58 5.23
C ASN A 23 23.86 29.41 4.24
N ARG A 24 24.34 28.22 4.62
CA ARG A 24 24.04 26.97 3.93
C ARG A 24 22.70 26.40 4.43
N PRO A 25 21.73 26.09 3.55
CA PRO A 25 20.60 25.27 3.94
C PRO A 25 21.10 23.85 4.25
N LYS A 26 20.68 23.31 5.41
CA LYS A 26 20.99 21.95 5.85
C LYS A 26 20.44 20.93 4.84
N LEU A 27 21.30 20.41 3.96
CA LEU A 27 21.05 19.14 3.29
C LEU A 27 21.16 18.03 4.34
N PHE A 28 20.05 17.35 4.61
CA PHE A 28 20.09 16.08 5.32
C PHE A 28 20.81 15.06 4.44
N SER A 29 22.07 14.80 4.77
CA SER A 29 22.81 13.63 4.32
C SER A 29 22.27 12.41 5.06
N THR A 30 21.36 11.66 4.45
CA THR A 30 21.10 10.29 4.89
C THR A 30 22.29 9.44 4.47
N SER A 31 23.10 9.08 5.45
CA SER A 31 24.23 8.16 5.34
C SER A 31 23.80 6.86 4.64
N LEU A 32 24.41 6.57 3.49
CA LEU A 32 24.45 5.24 2.90
C LEU A 32 25.41 4.39 3.74
N ALA A 33 24.89 3.78 4.80
CA ALA A 33 25.57 2.67 5.43
C ALA A 33 25.38 1.42 4.55
N GLY A 34 26.46 0.97 3.93
CA GLY A 34 26.54 -0.38 3.38
C GLY A 34 26.42 -1.37 4.54
N ALA A 35 25.30 -2.07 4.61
CA ALA A 35 25.08 -3.16 5.53
C ALA A 35 24.82 -4.45 4.75
N SER A 36 25.79 -5.35 4.81
CA SER A 36 25.62 -6.76 4.57
C SER A 36 24.57 -7.34 5.54
N GLY A 37 23.61 -8.09 5.01
CA GLY A 37 22.88 -9.17 5.70
C GLY A 37 22.28 -8.87 7.08
N GLY A 38 21.16 -8.15 7.13
CA GLY A 38 20.31 -8.05 8.32
C GLY A 38 19.05 -7.28 7.99
N GLY A 39 17.95 -7.99 7.70
CA GLY A 39 16.68 -7.35 7.37
C GLY A 39 16.22 -6.47 8.53
N ALA A 40 16.12 -5.15 8.29
CA ALA A 40 15.48 -4.24 9.23
C ALA A 40 14.07 -4.80 9.51
N ARG A 41 13.81 -5.15 10.77
CA ARG A 41 12.49 -5.66 11.17
C ARG A 41 11.47 -4.56 10.88
N CYS A 42 10.45 -4.88 10.08
CA CYS A 42 9.27 -4.05 9.87
C CYS A 42 8.43 -4.02 11.17
N GLU A 43 8.97 -3.36 12.20
CA GLU A 43 8.32 -3.08 13.49
C GLU A 43 7.60 -1.72 13.47
N LYS A 44 7.96 -0.84 12.52
CA LYS A 44 7.31 0.43 12.19
C LYS A 44 6.82 0.39 10.74
N ALA A 45 6.32 1.50 10.22
CA ALA A 45 6.00 1.64 8.80
C ALA A 45 7.17 1.18 7.90
N CYS A 46 6.87 0.32 6.94
CA CYS A 46 7.86 -0.25 6.02
C CYS A 46 7.38 -0.20 4.57
N ASN A 47 8.34 -0.08 3.66
CA ASN A 47 8.09 0.08 2.22
C ASN A 47 8.80 -1.00 1.42
N PRO A 48 8.17 -1.52 0.35
CA PRO A 48 8.86 -2.37 -0.60
C PRO A 48 9.98 -1.63 -1.32
N ARG A 49 11.00 -2.37 -1.75
CA ARG A 49 12.14 -1.80 -2.49
C ARG A 49 11.68 -1.08 -3.76
N LEU A 50 12.32 0.05 -4.05
CA LEU A 50 12.15 0.78 -5.31
C LEU A 50 12.81 0.02 -6.46
N GLY A 51 12.17 0.03 -7.63
CA GLY A 51 12.70 -0.55 -8.86
C GLY A 51 12.10 0.09 -10.11
N ASN A 52 12.44 -0.46 -11.28
CA ASN A 52 11.84 -0.03 -12.55
C ASN A 52 10.56 -0.83 -12.81
N LEU A 53 9.40 -0.18 -12.74
CA LEU A 53 8.09 -0.79 -12.98
C LEU A 53 7.89 -1.22 -14.44
N ALA A 54 8.61 -0.63 -15.40
CA ALA A 54 8.55 -1.07 -16.80
C ALA A 54 9.21 -2.43 -17.02
N HIS A 55 10.17 -2.82 -16.18
CA HIS A 55 10.94 -4.04 -16.38
C HIS A 55 10.08 -5.30 -16.21
N GLY A 56 10.10 -6.18 -17.21
CA GLY A 56 9.30 -7.41 -17.25
C GLY A 56 7.84 -7.21 -17.69
N ARG A 57 7.40 -5.96 -17.90
CA ARG A 57 6.05 -5.61 -18.39
C ARG A 57 6.06 -5.25 -19.87
N VAL A 58 4.90 -5.37 -20.52
CA VAL A 58 4.74 -4.98 -21.92
C VAL A 58 4.51 -3.48 -22.00
N LEU A 59 5.39 -2.78 -22.72
CA LEU A 59 5.10 -1.42 -23.19
C LEU A 59 4.32 -1.49 -24.49
N ARG A 60 3.25 -0.69 -24.59
CA ARG A 60 2.43 -0.56 -25.79
C ARG A 60 2.70 0.78 -26.45
N THR A 61 2.78 0.77 -27.78
CA THR A 61 2.85 1.99 -28.59
C THR A 61 1.84 1.95 -29.73
N ASP A 62 1.52 3.10 -30.32
CA ASP A 62 0.56 3.15 -31.44
C ASP A 62 1.18 2.55 -32.70
N THR A 63 2.46 2.87 -32.97
CA THR A 63 3.21 2.26 -34.08
C THR A 63 4.62 1.80 -33.68
N ALA A 64 5.24 1.03 -34.58
CA ALA A 64 6.66 0.70 -34.57
C ALA A 64 7.14 0.58 -36.02
N CYS A 65 8.37 1.03 -36.31
CA CYS A 65 8.90 1.04 -37.67
C CYS A 65 8.99 -0.38 -38.27
N GLY A 66 8.81 -0.47 -39.60
CA GLY A 66 9.04 -1.69 -40.35
C GLY A 66 8.04 -2.81 -40.07
N THR A 67 6.83 -2.48 -39.59
CA THR A 67 5.73 -3.42 -39.34
C THR A 67 5.13 -3.98 -40.63
N GLY A 68 5.09 -3.19 -41.70
CA GLY A 68 4.66 -3.65 -43.04
C GLY A 68 5.83 -4.07 -43.93
N ALA A 69 6.67 -3.10 -44.30
CA ALA A 69 7.84 -3.32 -45.16
C ALA A 69 9.08 -2.64 -44.57
N PRO A 70 10.31 -3.01 -44.97
CA PRO A 70 11.51 -2.37 -44.45
C PRO A 70 11.58 -0.87 -44.77
N GLU A 71 11.57 -0.01 -43.75
CA GLU A 71 11.57 1.45 -43.86
C GLU A 71 12.98 2.05 -43.71
N PRO A 72 13.40 3.03 -44.52
CA PRO A 72 14.66 3.73 -44.33
C PRO A 72 14.55 4.74 -43.16
N TYR A 73 15.60 4.86 -42.37
CA TYR A 73 15.70 5.89 -41.34
C TYR A 73 17.12 6.46 -41.26
N CYS A 74 17.25 7.66 -40.70
CA CYS A 74 18.53 8.29 -40.42
C CYS A 74 18.54 8.85 -39.01
N ALA A 75 19.66 8.67 -38.30
CA ALA A 75 19.91 9.24 -36.99
C ALA A 75 20.85 10.44 -37.11
N TYR A 76 20.54 11.52 -36.39
CA TYR A 76 21.29 12.78 -36.43
C TYR A 76 21.95 13.01 -35.08
N ALA A 77 23.17 13.53 -35.12
CA ALA A 77 23.92 13.97 -33.97
C ALA A 77 24.58 15.30 -34.29
N GLU A 78 24.84 16.09 -33.25
CA GLU A 78 25.55 17.34 -33.33
C GLU A 78 26.94 17.24 -32.68
N ALA A 79 27.92 17.89 -33.30
CA ALA A 79 29.22 18.10 -32.70
C ALA A 79 29.17 19.23 -31.65
N ALA A 80 30.26 19.42 -30.90
CA ALA A 80 30.34 20.41 -29.83
C ALA A 80 30.07 21.86 -30.30
N ASP A 81 30.41 22.19 -31.55
CA ASP A 81 30.16 23.49 -32.18
C ASP A 81 28.75 23.61 -32.79
N ARG A 82 27.88 22.63 -32.56
CA ARG A 82 26.52 22.51 -33.14
C ARG A 82 26.50 22.31 -34.66
N SER A 83 27.60 21.88 -35.28
CA SER A 83 27.57 21.35 -36.65
C SER A 83 26.93 19.95 -36.68
N CYS A 84 26.26 19.61 -37.77
CA CYS A 84 25.70 18.28 -37.96
C CYS A 84 26.81 17.28 -38.27
N GLU A 85 26.84 16.16 -37.55
CA GLU A 85 27.64 15.01 -37.97
C GLU A 85 26.98 14.30 -39.17
N PRO A 86 27.75 13.56 -39.99
CA PRO A 86 27.18 12.73 -41.05
C PRO A 86 26.09 11.79 -40.48
N PRO A 87 24.86 11.83 -41.00
CA PRO A 87 23.77 11.06 -40.43
C PRO A 87 23.98 9.56 -40.62
N ALA A 88 23.83 8.80 -39.54
CA ALA A 88 23.87 7.34 -39.59
C ALA A 88 22.52 6.81 -40.09
N CYS A 89 22.47 6.37 -41.35
CA CYS A 89 21.27 5.84 -41.98
C CYS A 89 21.25 4.32 -42.02
N GLY A 90 20.05 3.74 -41.96
CA GLY A 90 19.83 2.30 -41.96
C GLY A 90 18.42 1.94 -42.42
N ARG A 91 18.08 0.66 -42.26
CA ARG A 91 16.73 0.13 -42.54
C ARG A 91 16.15 -0.49 -41.27
N CYS A 92 14.89 -0.18 -40.99
CA CYS A 92 14.13 -0.81 -39.93
C CYS A 92 13.21 -1.89 -40.51
N SER A 93 13.19 -3.08 -39.91
CA SER A 93 12.27 -4.16 -40.30
C SER A 93 11.89 -5.01 -39.08
N SER A 94 10.60 -5.07 -38.78
CA SER A 94 10.07 -5.89 -37.67
C SER A 94 10.25 -7.39 -37.91
N ALA A 95 10.33 -7.83 -39.17
CA ALA A 95 10.54 -9.23 -39.55
C ALA A 95 11.95 -9.75 -39.24
N ARG A 96 12.92 -8.86 -39.01
CA ARG A 96 14.31 -9.24 -38.72
C ARG A 96 14.74 -8.65 -37.38
N ALA A 97 14.99 -9.49 -36.39
CA ALA A 97 15.33 -9.06 -35.03
C ALA A 97 16.50 -8.06 -34.96
N ALA A 98 17.52 -8.19 -35.82
CA ALA A 98 18.67 -7.29 -35.87
C ALA A 98 18.34 -5.87 -36.39
N LEU A 99 17.22 -5.71 -37.10
CA LEU A 99 16.75 -4.44 -37.67
C LEU A 99 15.45 -3.95 -37.00
N ALA A 100 14.96 -4.67 -36.00
CA ALA A 100 13.72 -4.36 -35.33
C ALA A 100 13.96 -3.41 -34.16
N HIS A 101 13.06 -2.43 -34.00
CA HIS A 101 13.07 -1.46 -32.90
C HIS A 101 11.75 -1.51 -32.12
N PRO A 102 11.44 -2.66 -31.46
CA PRO A 102 10.14 -2.88 -30.83
C PRO A 102 9.99 -2.08 -29.52
N PRO A 103 8.77 -1.85 -29.03
CA PRO A 103 8.52 -1.17 -27.75
C PRO A 103 9.25 -1.79 -26.55
N ALA A 104 9.44 -3.11 -26.57
CA ALA A 104 10.15 -3.85 -25.54
C ALA A 104 11.61 -3.40 -25.36
N ALA A 105 12.21 -2.78 -26.38
CA ALA A 105 13.57 -2.24 -26.33
C ALA A 105 13.69 -1.01 -25.40
N MET A 106 12.58 -0.39 -24.98
CA MET A 106 12.60 0.69 -23.98
C MET A 106 12.60 0.18 -22.53
N ALA A 107 12.21 -1.06 -22.29
CA ALA A 107 12.03 -1.64 -20.96
C ALA A 107 13.11 -2.65 -20.58
N ASP A 108 14.12 -2.81 -21.43
CA ASP A 108 15.23 -3.72 -21.19
C ASP A 108 16.31 -3.07 -20.31
N SER A 109 17.56 -3.56 -20.35
CA SER A 109 18.60 -3.04 -19.47
C SER A 109 19.19 -1.75 -20.06
N PRO A 110 19.15 -0.60 -19.34
CA PRO A 110 19.76 0.63 -19.82
C PRO A 110 21.29 0.54 -19.96
N PHE A 111 21.89 -0.47 -19.32
CA PHE A 111 23.32 -0.75 -19.38
C PHE A 111 23.68 -1.74 -20.50
N ARG A 112 22.71 -2.21 -21.29
CA ARG A 112 22.97 -3.09 -22.44
C ARG A 112 23.91 -2.38 -23.44
N ARG A 113 24.83 -3.18 -23.99
CA ARG A 113 25.68 -2.81 -25.12
C ARG A 113 25.56 -3.90 -26.21
N PRO A 114 25.30 -3.53 -27.48
CA PRO A 114 24.93 -2.20 -27.96
C PRO A 114 23.58 -1.72 -27.38
N ARG A 115 23.34 -0.40 -27.32
CA ARG A 115 22.05 0.15 -26.85
C ARG A 115 20.94 -0.22 -27.83
N THR A 116 19.78 -0.58 -27.29
CA THR A 116 18.55 -0.84 -28.05
C THR A 116 17.59 0.35 -27.89
N TRP A 117 16.67 0.53 -28.83
CA TRP A 117 15.65 1.58 -28.76
C TRP A 117 14.36 1.11 -29.42
N TRP A 118 13.25 1.71 -29.02
CA TRP A 118 12.02 1.69 -29.81
C TRP A 118 12.03 2.85 -30.80
N GLN A 119 11.43 2.63 -31.96
CA GLN A 119 11.26 3.64 -33.00
C GLN A 119 9.85 3.58 -33.58
N SER A 120 9.18 4.74 -33.67
CA SER A 120 7.86 4.88 -34.30
C SER A 120 7.93 4.61 -35.81
N ALA A 121 6.78 4.35 -36.43
CA ALA A 121 6.68 4.34 -37.88
C ALA A 121 7.13 5.68 -38.49
N GLN A 122 7.60 5.62 -39.73
CA GLN A 122 7.97 6.81 -40.49
C GLN A 122 6.77 7.75 -40.63
N ASN A 123 6.99 9.05 -40.41
CA ASN A 123 5.94 10.10 -40.48
C ASN A 123 4.86 10.07 -39.39
N ALA A 124 5.02 9.28 -38.32
CA ALA A 124 4.15 9.41 -37.14
C ALA A 124 4.18 10.87 -36.62
N LEU A 125 3.03 11.54 -36.69
CA LEU A 125 2.86 12.92 -36.20
C LEU A 125 2.68 12.96 -34.69
N ARG A 126 1.96 11.95 -34.17
CA ARG A 126 1.67 11.74 -32.75
C ARG A 126 1.92 10.28 -32.42
N GLU A 127 2.30 10.02 -31.18
CA GLU A 127 2.56 8.68 -30.68
C GLU A 127 2.17 8.59 -29.21
N THR A 128 1.84 7.39 -28.78
CA THR A 128 1.52 7.09 -27.39
C THR A 128 2.45 5.99 -26.90
N ILE A 129 3.08 6.16 -25.75
CA ILE A 129 3.78 5.09 -25.03
C ILE A 129 3.00 4.81 -23.76
N ARG A 130 2.54 3.58 -23.58
CA ARG A 130 1.66 3.18 -22.47
C ARG A 130 2.23 1.99 -21.71
N LEU A 131 2.24 2.12 -20.39
CA LEU A 131 2.54 1.06 -19.43
C LEU A 131 1.28 0.76 -18.61
N ASP A 132 0.79 -0.47 -18.74
CA ASP A 132 -0.31 -1.00 -17.93
C ASP A 132 0.26 -1.86 -16.80
N LEU A 133 -0.12 -1.56 -15.56
CA LEU A 133 0.28 -2.30 -14.37
C LEU A 133 -0.86 -3.24 -13.95
N GLU A 134 -0.49 -4.42 -13.48
CA GLU A 134 -1.41 -5.47 -13.06
C GLU A 134 -2.06 -5.21 -11.69
N ALA A 135 -1.60 -4.19 -10.98
CA ALA A 135 -2.08 -3.76 -9.66
C ALA A 135 -1.80 -2.27 -9.46
N ALA A 136 -2.10 -1.73 -8.28
CA ALA A 136 -1.70 -0.38 -7.91
C ALA A 136 -0.23 -0.35 -7.43
N PHE A 137 0.51 0.67 -7.85
CA PHE A 137 1.91 0.91 -7.49
C PHE A 137 2.12 2.35 -7.07
N TYR A 138 3.18 2.59 -6.30
CA TYR A 138 3.72 3.93 -6.11
C TYR A 138 4.69 4.27 -7.23
N PHE A 139 4.41 5.35 -7.95
CA PHE A 139 5.27 5.96 -8.94
C PHE A 139 5.97 7.18 -8.36
N THR A 140 7.29 7.23 -8.50
CA THR A 140 8.10 8.34 -7.96
C THR A 140 8.74 9.17 -9.05
N HIS A 141 9.36 8.54 -10.06
CA HIS A 141 10.08 9.24 -11.11
C HIS A 141 9.91 8.56 -12.46
N LEU A 142 9.76 9.35 -13.52
CA LEU A 142 9.91 8.90 -14.90
C LEU A 142 11.22 9.45 -15.45
N ILE A 143 11.99 8.61 -16.14
CA ILE A 143 13.14 9.02 -16.94
C ILE A 143 12.95 8.42 -18.33
N LEU A 144 12.89 9.29 -19.33
CA LEU A 144 12.92 8.92 -20.74
C LEU A 144 14.27 9.33 -21.30
N VAL A 145 14.92 8.46 -22.07
CA VAL A 145 16.14 8.79 -22.79
C VAL A 145 15.89 8.66 -24.28
N PHE A 146 15.86 9.77 -25.00
CA PHE A 146 15.53 9.78 -26.42
C PHE A 146 16.76 9.47 -27.28
N LYS A 147 16.56 8.71 -28.35
CA LYS A 147 17.54 8.53 -29.44
C LYS A 147 17.36 9.60 -30.51
N SER A 148 16.11 9.93 -30.83
CA SER A 148 15.78 11.12 -31.63
C SER A 148 15.95 12.38 -30.78
N PRO A 149 15.86 13.58 -31.35
CA PRO A 149 15.58 14.76 -30.56
C PRO A 149 14.32 14.53 -29.70
N ARG A 150 14.30 15.12 -28.51
CA ARG A 150 13.11 15.10 -27.64
C ARG A 150 11.92 15.72 -28.39
N PRO A 151 10.66 15.44 -28.04
CA PRO A 151 9.52 16.10 -28.69
C PRO A 151 9.49 17.60 -28.38
N ALA A 152 9.04 18.40 -29.34
CA ALA A 152 8.72 19.81 -29.11
C ALA A 152 7.49 20.00 -28.21
N ALA A 153 6.62 18.98 -28.16
CA ALA A 153 5.48 18.91 -27.25
C ALA A 153 5.16 17.45 -26.87
N MET A 154 4.94 17.19 -25.58
CA MET A 154 4.46 15.91 -25.05
C MET A 154 3.75 16.07 -23.71
N VAL A 155 2.94 15.08 -23.33
CA VAL A 155 2.18 15.07 -22.07
C VAL A 155 2.39 13.76 -21.35
N LEU A 156 2.67 13.82 -20.05
CA LEU A 156 2.67 12.66 -19.15
C LEU A 156 1.35 12.60 -18.40
N GLU A 157 0.71 11.44 -18.41
CA GLU A 157 -0.56 11.18 -17.74
C GLU A 157 -0.51 9.90 -16.91
N ARG A 158 -1.39 9.84 -15.91
CA ARG A 158 -1.64 8.65 -15.10
C ARG A 158 -3.10 8.24 -15.15
N SER A 159 -3.34 6.97 -14.88
CA SER A 159 -4.61 6.46 -14.38
C SER A 159 -4.42 5.86 -13.00
N GLN A 160 -5.47 5.94 -12.17
CA GLN A 160 -5.54 5.34 -10.84
C GLN A 160 -6.68 4.30 -10.75
N ASP A 161 -7.28 3.95 -11.88
CA ASP A 161 -8.50 3.16 -12.02
C ASP A 161 -8.43 2.21 -13.22
N PHE A 162 -7.23 1.67 -13.48
CA PHE A 162 -6.95 0.67 -14.52
C PHE A 162 -7.27 1.15 -15.95
N GLY A 163 -7.04 2.43 -16.21
CA GLY A 163 -7.12 3.05 -17.53
C GLY A 163 -8.49 3.63 -17.88
N LYS A 164 -9.45 3.64 -16.95
CA LYS A 164 -10.80 4.21 -17.16
C LYS A 164 -10.76 5.73 -17.24
N THR A 165 -10.05 6.38 -16.31
CA THR A 165 -9.84 7.83 -16.31
C THR A 165 -8.36 8.17 -16.35
N TRP A 166 -8.06 9.31 -16.96
CA TRP A 166 -6.70 9.80 -17.14
C TRP A 166 -6.58 11.21 -16.61
N ARG A 167 -5.49 11.47 -15.91
CA ARG A 167 -5.16 12.80 -15.36
C ARG A 167 -3.72 13.17 -15.73
N PRO A 168 -3.49 14.40 -16.21
CA PRO A 168 -2.14 14.89 -16.46
C PRO A 168 -1.28 14.92 -15.20
N TYR A 169 -0.04 14.46 -15.33
CA TYR A 169 1.03 14.71 -14.37
C TYR A 169 1.81 15.98 -14.71
N LYS A 170 2.19 16.14 -15.98
CA LYS A 170 3.03 17.24 -16.45
C LYS A 170 2.91 17.40 -17.97
N TYR A 171 2.97 18.63 -18.42
CA TYR A 171 3.10 19.01 -19.81
C TYR A 171 4.54 19.41 -20.11
N PHE A 172 5.05 19.04 -21.28
CA PHE A 172 6.38 19.41 -21.74
C PHE A 172 6.23 20.07 -23.11
N ALA A 173 6.67 21.32 -23.26
CA ALA A 173 6.65 22.00 -24.55
C ALA A 173 7.84 22.94 -24.70
N ALA A 174 8.28 23.17 -25.94
CA ALA A 174 9.30 24.20 -26.23
C ALA A 174 8.79 25.60 -25.85
N ASN A 175 7.47 25.82 -25.96
CA ASN A 175 6.79 27.02 -25.46
C ASN A 175 5.44 26.60 -24.84
N CYS A 176 5.37 26.63 -23.51
CA CYS A 176 4.19 26.20 -22.74
C CYS A 176 2.95 27.05 -23.02
N SER A 177 3.10 28.37 -23.07
CA SER A 177 2.00 29.31 -23.30
C SER A 177 1.42 29.12 -24.71
N ALA A 178 2.27 29.03 -25.73
CA ALA A 178 1.82 28.89 -27.11
C ALA A 178 1.22 27.50 -27.41
N THR A 179 1.72 26.44 -26.76
CA THR A 179 1.32 25.05 -27.07
C THR A 179 0.10 24.61 -26.26
N PHE A 180 0.05 24.96 -24.97
CA PHE A 180 -0.96 24.46 -24.04
C PHE A 180 -1.73 25.57 -23.32
N GLY A 181 -1.39 26.85 -23.52
CA GLY A 181 -1.97 27.95 -22.74
C GLY A 181 -1.59 27.90 -21.26
N LEU A 182 -0.47 27.24 -20.93
CA LEU A 182 -0.02 27.02 -19.55
C LEU A 182 1.24 27.82 -19.23
N GLN A 183 1.38 28.19 -17.96
CA GLN A 183 2.61 28.79 -17.45
C GLN A 183 3.74 27.76 -17.39
N ASP A 184 4.97 28.24 -17.60
CA ASP A 184 6.18 27.42 -17.58
C ASP A 184 6.77 27.36 -16.16
N ASP A 185 7.11 26.16 -15.68
CA ASP A 185 7.67 25.98 -14.35
C ASP A 185 9.08 26.53 -14.15
N VAL A 186 9.77 26.88 -15.24
CA VAL A 186 11.02 27.64 -15.22
C VAL A 186 10.77 29.08 -14.75
N ALA A 187 9.64 29.67 -15.14
CA ALA A 187 9.25 31.03 -14.74
C ALA A 187 8.40 31.03 -13.46
N GLN A 188 7.47 30.09 -13.31
CA GLN A 188 6.56 29.98 -12.18
C GLN A 188 6.67 28.59 -11.53
N LYS A 189 7.44 28.52 -10.44
CA LYS A 189 7.66 27.27 -9.71
C LYS A 189 6.31 26.60 -9.35
N GLY A 190 6.17 25.33 -9.70
CA GLY A 190 4.96 24.55 -9.47
C GLY A 190 3.94 24.55 -10.61
N ALA A 191 4.18 25.29 -11.70
CA ALA A 191 3.31 25.26 -12.88
C ALA A 191 3.25 23.85 -13.51
N ALA A 192 2.13 23.56 -14.19
CA ALA A 192 1.86 22.23 -14.75
C ALA A 192 2.68 21.91 -16.02
N CYS A 193 3.21 22.93 -16.70
CA CYS A 193 4.03 22.77 -17.90
C CYS A 193 5.50 23.10 -17.62
N THR A 194 6.42 22.52 -18.39
CA THR A 194 7.85 22.84 -18.34
C THR A 194 8.48 22.86 -19.74
N SER A 195 9.36 23.82 -20.00
CA SER A 195 10.24 23.81 -21.19
C SER A 195 11.61 23.17 -20.96
N ARG A 196 11.95 22.86 -19.70
CA ARG A 196 13.28 22.36 -19.29
C ARG A 196 13.77 21.16 -20.10
N TYR A 197 12.87 20.29 -20.53
CA TYR A 197 13.18 19.05 -21.23
C TYR A 197 12.69 19.03 -22.69
N SER A 198 12.43 20.20 -23.27
CA SER A 198 11.84 20.33 -24.60
C SER A 198 12.81 20.86 -25.65
N SER A 199 14.04 21.21 -25.26
CA SER A 199 15.08 21.63 -26.20
C SER A 199 15.42 20.52 -27.20
N PRO A 200 15.57 20.84 -28.50
CA PRO A 200 15.98 19.88 -29.51
C PRO A 200 17.42 19.40 -29.35
N PHE A 201 18.26 20.12 -28.61
CA PHE A 201 19.62 19.69 -28.24
C PHE A 201 19.64 19.07 -26.83
N PRO A 202 20.38 17.97 -26.59
CA PRO A 202 21.14 17.24 -27.60
C PRO A 202 20.24 16.47 -28.57
N CYS A 203 20.66 16.30 -29.81
CA CYS A 203 19.83 15.66 -30.85
C CYS A 203 19.70 14.14 -30.66
N THR A 204 20.56 13.56 -29.82
CA THR A 204 20.50 12.17 -29.36
C THR A 204 20.92 12.11 -27.89
N GLY A 205 20.34 11.19 -27.12
CA GLY A 205 20.62 11.03 -25.69
C GLY A 205 19.93 12.06 -24.80
N GLY A 206 19.05 12.91 -25.35
CA GLY A 206 18.30 13.89 -24.57
C GLY A 206 17.35 13.23 -23.58
N GLU A 207 17.42 13.64 -22.31
CA GLU A 207 16.58 13.08 -21.25
C GLU A 207 15.34 13.94 -21.00
N VAL A 208 14.24 13.29 -20.62
CA VAL A 208 13.05 13.93 -20.02
C VAL A 208 12.81 13.28 -18.67
N ILE A 209 12.77 14.10 -17.61
CA ILE A 209 12.62 13.62 -16.24
C ILE A 209 11.37 14.24 -15.61
N TYR A 210 10.56 13.41 -14.98
CA TYR A 210 9.48 13.84 -14.11
C TYR A 210 9.65 13.25 -12.72
N ARG A 211 9.35 14.04 -11.67
CA ARG A 211 9.34 13.59 -10.28
C ARG A 211 7.98 13.89 -9.67
N ALA A 212 7.27 12.85 -9.23
CA ALA A 212 5.92 12.94 -8.71
C ALA A 212 5.84 13.80 -7.43
N LEU A 213 6.86 13.69 -6.57
CA LEU A 213 7.03 14.55 -5.39
C LEU A 213 8.13 15.57 -5.67
N SER A 214 7.74 16.73 -6.19
CA SER A 214 8.59 17.93 -6.22
C SER A 214 7.92 18.99 -5.35
N PRO A 215 8.69 19.84 -4.63
CA PRO A 215 8.11 20.95 -3.87
C PRO A 215 7.13 21.75 -4.74
N PRO A 216 5.92 22.07 -4.24
CA PRO A 216 5.50 22.02 -2.83
C PRO A 216 4.95 20.67 -2.34
N TYR A 217 4.74 19.69 -3.22
CA TYR A 217 4.07 18.41 -2.91
C TYR A 217 4.95 17.39 -2.18
N ALA A 218 6.04 17.82 -1.54
CA ALA A 218 6.83 16.93 -0.69
C ALA A 218 6.05 16.72 0.61
N ALA A 219 5.11 15.77 0.59
CA ALA A 219 4.34 15.42 1.77
C ALA A 219 5.27 14.92 2.89
N GLU A 220 5.00 15.34 4.13
CA GLU A 220 5.71 14.81 5.31
C GLU A 220 5.44 13.31 5.49
N ASP A 221 4.20 12.88 5.22
CA ASP A 221 3.79 11.48 5.20
C ASP A 221 3.54 10.98 3.75
N PRO A 222 4.36 10.04 3.24
CA PRO A 222 4.21 9.47 1.90
C PRO A 222 2.95 8.58 1.73
N TYR A 223 2.28 8.22 2.83
CA TYR A 223 1.06 7.42 2.82
C TYR A 223 -0.22 8.23 2.97
N SER A 224 -0.11 9.54 3.20
CA SER A 224 -1.25 10.45 3.30
C SER A 224 -2.13 10.42 2.02
N ALA A 225 -3.41 10.76 2.16
CA ALA A 225 -4.33 10.80 1.02
C ALA A 225 -3.83 11.71 -0.12
N GLU A 226 -3.18 12.83 0.22
CA GLU A 226 -2.57 13.74 -0.75
C GLU A 226 -1.39 13.09 -1.48
N ALA A 227 -0.45 12.49 -0.75
CA ALA A 227 0.68 11.79 -1.34
C ALA A 227 0.21 10.62 -2.23
N GLN A 228 -0.77 9.84 -1.77
CA GLN A 228 -1.34 8.74 -2.56
C GLN A 228 -2.03 9.22 -3.83
N LYS A 229 -2.74 10.35 -3.81
CA LYS A 229 -3.35 10.95 -5.01
C LYS A 229 -2.30 11.28 -6.07
N GLN A 230 -1.07 11.56 -5.65
CA GLN A 230 0.03 11.90 -6.52
C GLN A 230 0.93 10.70 -6.89
N LEU A 231 1.17 9.76 -5.98
CA LEU A 231 2.10 8.64 -6.20
C LEU A 231 1.40 7.38 -6.75
N LYS A 232 0.16 7.09 -6.29
CA LYS A 232 -0.53 5.84 -6.63
C LYS A 232 -0.93 5.86 -8.11
N ILE A 233 -0.54 4.85 -8.86
CA ILE A 233 -0.95 4.67 -10.26
C ILE A 233 -1.27 3.21 -10.56
N THR A 234 -2.10 3.00 -11.58
CA THR A 234 -2.33 1.70 -12.23
C THR A 234 -1.83 1.70 -13.68
N ASN A 235 -1.72 2.87 -14.30
CA ASN A 235 -1.22 3.02 -15.67
C ASN A 235 -0.45 4.33 -15.80
N LEU A 236 0.53 4.31 -16.69
CA LEU A 236 1.29 5.50 -17.08
C LEU A 236 1.24 5.63 -18.59
N ARG A 237 0.97 6.84 -19.10
CA ARG A 237 0.90 7.12 -20.53
C ARG A 237 1.66 8.38 -20.86
N VAL A 238 2.49 8.30 -21.89
CA VAL A 238 3.19 9.43 -22.49
C VAL A 238 2.60 9.66 -23.88
N GLN A 239 2.06 10.85 -24.12
CA GLN A 239 1.61 11.28 -25.44
C GLN A 239 2.67 12.19 -26.07
N LEU A 240 3.30 11.74 -27.15
CA LEU A 240 4.22 12.51 -27.97
C LEU A 240 3.38 13.27 -29.01
N LEU A 241 3.36 14.60 -28.93
CA LEU A 241 2.41 15.42 -29.69
C LEU A 241 3.03 16.11 -30.91
N LYS A 242 4.31 16.49 -30.81
CA LYS A 242 5.02 17.19 -31.88
C LYS A 242 6.49 16.80 -31.90
N ARG A 243 6.92 16.18 -32.99
CA ARG A 243 8.33 15.88 -33.27
C ARG A 243 9.12 17.14 -33.60
N GLN A 244 10.43 17.08 -33.43
CA GLN A 244 11.37 18.13 -33.86
C GLN A 244 12.60 17.50 -34.51
N GLY A 245 13.13 18.20 -35.52
CA GLY A 245 14.40 17.84 -36.15
C GLY A 245 15.58 18.37 -35.35
N CYS A 246 16.78 17.92 -35.70
CA CYS A 246 18.02 18.46 -35.14
C CYS A 246 18.36 19.80 -35.83
N PRO A 247 18.40 20.94 -35.11
CA PRO A 247 18.67 22.25 -35.71
C PRO A 247 20.18 22.54 -35.78
N CYS A 248 20.99 21.51 -36.08
CA CYS A 248 22.42 21.65 -36.26
C CYS A 248 22.76 22.34 -37.59
N ARG A 249 23.94 22.99 -37.66
CA ARG A 249 24.42 23.65 -38.87
C ARG A 249 24.88 22.60 -39.88
N THR A 250 24.40 22.72 -41.11
CA THR A 250 24.70 21.77 -42.20
C THR A 250 25.87 22.23 -43.08
N GLU A 251 26.55 23.32 -42.73
CA GLU A 251 27.57 24.04 -43.53
C GLU A 251 28.87 23.26 -43.79
N GLY A 252 28.93 21.96 -43.44
CA GLY A 252 30.02 21.04 -43.77
C GLY A 252 29.57 19.72 -44.42
N LEU A 253 28.28 19.55 -44.69
CA LEU A 253 27.75 18.33 -45.30
C LEU A 253 27.67 18.49 -46.82
N GLN A 254 28.16 17.49 -47.56
CA GLN A 254 28.11 17.47 -49.02
C GLN A 254 26.68 17.40 -49.59
N ALA A 255 25.72 16.89 -48.80
CA ALA A 255 24.33 16.78 -49.19
C ALA A 255 23.41 17.21 -48.04
N LYS A 256 22.27 17.82 -48.38
CA LYS A 256 21.23 18.16 -47.41
C LYS A 256 20.71 16.86 -46.77
N PRO A 257 20.73 16.74 -45.43
CA PRO A 257 20.27 15.53 -44.78
C PRO A 257 18.79 15.26 -45.12
N PRO A 258 18.42 14.00 -45.44
CA PRO A 258 17.03 13.67 -45.72
C PRO A 258 16.16 13.95 -44.49
N GLN A 259 14.90 14.36 -44.62
CA GLN A 259 14.06 14.70 -43.45
C GLN A 259 13.22 13.51 -42.95
N LEU A 260 13.88 12.40 -42.63
CA LEU A 260 13.22 11.16 -42.20
C LEU A 260 12.95 11.17 -40.68
N LEU A 261 12.10 12.10 -40.24
CA LEU A 261 11.78 12.28 -38.82
C LEU A 261 10.88 11.14 -38.30
N HIS A 262 11.18 10.72 -37.07
CA HIS A 262 10.48 9.69 -36.31
C HIS A 262 10.72 9.94 -34.82
N PHE A 263 9.92 9.35 -33.94
CA PHE A 263 10.24 9.29 -32.52
C PHE A 263 11.10 8.07 -32.24
N ALA A 264 12.13 8.22 -31.42
CA ALA A 264 12.92 7.08 -30.94
C ALA A 264 13.35 7.26 -29.48
N VAL A 265 13.18 6.21 -28.68
CA VAL A 265 13.45 6.21 -27.25
C VAL A 265 14.33 5.00 -26.91
N TYR A 266 15.49 5.27 -26.32
CA TYR A 266 16.37 4.24 -25.78
C TYR A 266 15.72 3.60 -24.55
N ASP A 267 15.34 4.40 -23.56
CA ASP A 267 14.96 3.89 -22.24
C ASP A 267 13.67 4.56 -21.73
N PHE A 268 12.72 3.75 -21.24
CA PHE A 268 11.50 4.16 -20.53
C PHE A 268 11.57 3.63 -19.10
N ILE A 269 12.12 4.44 -18.20
CA ILE A 269 12.41 4.03 -16.83
C ILE A 269 11.35 4.62 -15.89
N VAL A 270 10.52 3.75 -15.32
CA VAL A 270 9.46 4.12 -14.37
C VAL A 270 9.91 3.70 -12.97
N LYS A 271 10.50 4.62 -12.20
CA LYS A 271 10.91 4.33 -10.83
C LYS A 271 9.70 4.33 -9.91
N GLY A 272 9.54 3.24 -9.16
CA GLY A 272 8.44 3.07 -8.24
C GLY A 272 8.60 1.85 -7.36
N SER A 273 7.61 1.62 -6.50
CA SER A 273 7.53 0.46 -5.62
C SER A 273 6.09 -0.06 -5.58
N CYS A 274 5.94 -1.27 -5.05
CA CYS A 274 4.64 -1.85 -4.74
C CYS A 274 3.92 -1.00 -3.68
N PHE A 275 2.61 -0.77 -3.87
CA PHE A 275 1.79 0.04 -2.97
C PHE A 275 1.24 -0.83 -1.83
N CYS A 276 1.71 -0.63 -0.60
CA CYS A 276 1.34 -1.46 0.57
C CYS A 276 0.93 -0.67 1.81
N ASN A 277 0.60 0.62 1.64
CA ASN A 277 0.18 1.49 2.75
C ASN A 277 1.14 1.54 3.95
N GLY A 278 2.43 1.21 3.77
CA GLY A 278 3.39 1.18 4.87
C GLY A 278 3.40 -0.10 5.71
N HIS A 279 2.67 -1.14 5.29
CA HIS A 279 2.51 -2.40 6.03
C HIS A 279 3.18 -3.61 5.34
N ALA A 280 4.08 -3.39 4.38
CA ALA A 280 4.89 -4.47 3.82
C ALA A 280 6.23 -3.95 3.28
N ASP A 281 7.28 -4.75 3.44
CA ASP A 281 8.63 -4.51 2.91
C ASP A 281 8.94 -5.38 1.68
N HIS A 282 8.05 -6.32 1.35
CA HIS A 282 8.20 -7.26 0.24
C HIS A 282 6.87 -7.49 -0.48
N CYS A 283 6.97 -7.72 -1.79
CA CYS A 283 5.83 -8.06 -2.64
C CYS A 283 6.11 -9.30 -3.47
N VAL A 284 5.05 -10.04 -3.73
CA VAL A 284 5.01 -11.26 -4.54
C VAL A 284 4.22 -11.03 -5.82
N PRO A 285 4.38 -11.89 -6.85
CA PRO A 285 3.60 -11.79 -8.08
C PRO A 285 2.09 -11.76 -7.82
N VAL A 286 1.37 -10.95 -8.59
CA VAL A 286 -0.10 -10.92 -8.58
C VAL A 286 -0.62 -12.16 -9.29
N ALA A 287 -1.65 -12.80 -8.74
CA ALA A 287 -2.24 -14.00 -9.33
C ALA A 287 -2.72 -13.72 -10.77
N GLY A 288 -2.41 -14.63 -11.69
CA GLY A 288 -2.77 -14.51 -13.11
C GLY A 288 -1.86 -13.60 -13.94
N PHE A 289 -0.99 -12.79 -13.32
CA PHE A 289 -0.03 -11.97 -14.06
C PHE A 289 1.19 -12.80 -14.50
N ARG A 290 1.44 -12.82 -15.81
CA ARG A 290 2.59 -13.49 -16.42
C ARG A 290 3.51 -12.45 -17.07
N PRO A 291 4.67 -12.15 -16.48
CA PRO A 291 5.56 -11.16 -17.04
C PRO A 291 6.34 -11.74 -18.24
N VAL A 292 6.75 -10.88 -19.18
CA VAL A 292 7.50 -11.29 -20.39
C VAL A 292 8.92 -11.71 -20.03
N LYS A 293 9.48 -11.13 -18.97
CA LYS A 293 10.76 -11.46 -18.34
C LYS A 293 10.60 -11.33 -16.83
N ALA A 294 11.50 -11.90 -16.03
CA ALA A 294 11.47 -11.76 -14.57
C ALA A 294 11.31 -10.27 -14.18
N ALA A 295 10.14 -9.91 -13.64
CA ALA A 295 9.85 -8.54 -13.27
C ALA A 295 10.66 -8.16 -12.03
N GLY A 296 11.30 -7.00 -12.05
CA GLY A 296 12.10 -6.53 -10.91
C GLY A 296 11.27 -6.02 -9.73
N VAL A 297 9.98 -5.75 -9.93
CA VAL A 297 9.03 -5.26 -8.92
C VAL A 297 7.68 -5.94 -9.10
N HIS A 298 7.17 -6.59 -8.06
CA HIS A 298 5.85 -7.24 -8.05
C HIS A 298 4.79 -6.38 -7.34
N GLY A 299 3.51 -6.69 -7.56
CA GLY A 299 2.38 -5.83 -7.15
C GLY A 299 1.50 -6.31 -5.99
N LYS A 300 1.68 -7.53 -5.45
CA LYS A 300 0.89 -8.04 -4.30
C LYS A 300 1.71 -7.99 -3.03
N CYS A 301 1.23 -7.28 -2.02
CA CYS A 301 1.93 -7.12 -0.75
C CYS A 301 1.94 -8.41 0.09
N MET A 302 3.05 -8.66 0.75
CA MET A 302 3.12 -9.60 1.87
C MET A 302 2.85 -8.81 3.16
N CYS A 303 1.57 -8.68 3.51
CA CYS A 303 1.14 -7.79 4.57
C CYS A 303 1.68 -8.20 5.95
N LYS A 304 2.06 -7.18 6.72
CA LYS A 304 2.50 -7.21 8.12
C LYS A 304 1.56 -6.34 8.96
N HIS A 305 1.90 -6.09 10.23
CA HIS A 305 1.11 -5.26 11.14
C HIS A 305 -0.37 -5.69 11.23
N ASN A 306 -0.61 -7.01 11.13
CA ASN A 306 -1.94 -7.61 11.13
C ASN A 306 -2.91 -7.00 10.10
N THR A 307 -2.39 -6.63 8.94
CA THR A 307 -3.19 -6.14 7.81
C THR A 307 -3.39 -7.25 6.76
N ALA A 308 -4.39 -7.06 5.90
CA ALA A 308 -4.77 -7.97 4.84
C ALA A 308 -5.20 -7.20 3.58
N GLY A 309 -5.43 -7.95 2.50
CA GLY A 309 -5.72 -7.42 1.17
C GLY A 309 -4.50 -7.39 0.24
N SER A 310 -4.70 -7.04 -1.02
CA SER A 310 -3.61 -6.97 -2.02
C SER A 310 -2.60 -5.86 -1.73
N HIS A 311 -3.03 -4.81 -1.04
CA HIS A 311 -2.28 -3.60 -0.72
C HIS A 311 -2.28 -3.28 0.78
N CYS A 312 -2.60 -4.27 1.62
CA CYS A 312 -2.66 -4.12 3.09
C CYS A 312 -3.65 -3.04 3.56
N GLN A 313 -4.72 -2.83 2.78
CA GLN A 313 -5.69 -1.75 2.98
C GLN A 313 -6.83 -2.10 3.95
N HIS A 314 -6.82 -3.31 4.51
CA HIS A 314 -7.79 -3.77 5.50
C HIS A 314 -7.05 -4.40 6.68
N CYS A 315 -7.68 -4.46 7.85
CA CYS A 315 -7.16 -5.27 8.95
C CYS A 315 -7.33 -6.76 8.62
N ALA A 316 -6.49 -7.60 9.21
CA ALA A 316 -6.72 -9.04 9.19
C ALA A 316 -8.02 -9.39 9.91
N PRO A 317 -8.68 -10.52 9.60
CA PRO A 317 -10.04 -10.81 10.05
C PRO A 317 -10.30 -10.72 11.57
N LEU A 318 -9.30 -11.01 12.41
CA LEU A 318 -9.42 -10.94 13.88
C LEU A 318 -8.81 -9.65 14.49
N TYR A 319 -8.50 -8.64 13.67
CA TYR A 319 -7.77 -7.45 14.09
C TYR A 319 -8.54 -6.15 13.80
N ASN A 320 -9.87 -6.22 13.90
CA ASN A 320 -10.79 -5.10 13.67
C ASN A 320 -11.21 -4.43 14.99
N ASP A 321 -10.31 -4.34 15.99
CA ASP A 321 -10.63 -3.71 17.27
C ASP A 321 -10.62 -2.16 17.20
N GLN A 322 -9.97 -1.62 16.18
CA GLN A 322 -9.84 -0.18 15.92
C GLN A 322 -10.04 0.11 14.43
N PRO A 323 -10.35 1.37 14.04
CA PRO A 323 -10.33 1.76 12.64
C PRO A 323 -8.98 1.46 11.99
N TRP A 324 -8.97 1.16 10.69
CA TRP A 324 -7.77 0.73 9.98
C TRP A 324 -6.59 1.71 10.18
N GLN A 325 -5.55 1.20 10.85
CA GLN A 325 -4.19 1.73 11.04
C GLN A 325 -3.27 0.51 11.26
N ALA A 326 -2.16 0.63 12.01
CA ALA A 326 -1.51 -0.56 12.57
C ALA A 326 -2.55 -1.33 13.41
N ALA A 327 -2.92 -2.54 12.99
CA ALA A 327 -4.15 -3.19 13.42
C ALA A 327 -3.97 -3.96 14.75
N ASP A 328 -4.87 -3.71 15.69
CA ASP A 328 -4.92 -4.37 17.01
C ASP A 328 -5.94 -5.51 17.04
N ALA A 329 -5.61 -6.56 17.79
CA ALA A 329 -6.40 -7.79 17.86
C ALA A 329 -7.70 -7.59 18.66
N CYS A 330 -8.80 -8.12 18.13
CA CYS A 330 -10.05 -8.24 18.88
C CYS A 330 -9.91 -9.23 20.04
N LYS A 331 -10.46 -8.86 21.20
CA LYS A 331 -10.45 -9.70 22.40
C LYS A 331 -11.61 -10.69 22.35
N CYS A 332 -11.46 -11.79 21.62
CA CYS A 332 -12.50 -12.82 21.49
C CYS A 332 -12.30 -14.04 22.39
N ASN A 333 -11.38 -13.95 23.37
CA ASN A 333 -11.05 -15.02 24.30
C ASN A 333 -10.71 -16.38 23.65
N GLY A 334 -10.26 -16.39 22.38
CA GLY A 334 -9.99 -17.63 21.64
C GLY A 334 -11.25 -18.41 21.23
N HIS A 335 -12.39 -17.73 21.10
CA HIS A 335 -13.68 -18.32 20.71
C HIS A 335 -14.27 -17.73 19.44
N ALA A 336 -13.53 -16.89 18.71
CA ALA A 336 -13.89 -16.45 17.37
C ALA A 336 -12.61 -16.25 16.55
N ASP A 337 -12.70 -16.53 15.26
CA ASP A 337 -11.60 -16.39 14.30
C ASP A 337 -11.71 -15.10 13.48
N THR A 338 -12.86 -14.41 13.56
CA THR A 338 -13.10 -13.10 12.93
C THR A 338 -13.82 -12.15 13.87
N CYS A 339 -13.69 -10.86 13.61
CA CYS A 339 -14.44 -9.79 14.26
C CYS A 339 -14.65 -8.64 13.28
N HIS A 340 -15.62 -7.76 13.58
CA HIS A 340 -15.81 -6.50 12.88
C HIS A 340 -15.66 -5.32 13.83
N PHE A 341 -15.36 -4.16 13.26
CA PHE A 341 -15.29 -2.89 13.99
C PHE A 341 -16.68 -2.26 14.09
N ASP A 342 -17.03 -1.80 15.28
CA ASP A 342 -18.25 -1.05 15.55
C ASP A 342 -17.94 0.33 16.15
N MET A 343 -18.49 1.38 15.53
CA MET A 343 -18.19 2.76 15.91
C MET A 343 -18.82 3.14 17.26
N ASP A 344 -20.00 2.61 17.57
CA ASP A 344 -20.69 2.93 18.82
C ASP A 344 -19.97 2.29 20.01
N ALA A 345 -19.51 1.04 19.87
CA ALA A 345 -18.64 0.37 20.84
C ALA A 345 -17.32 1.14 21.04
N TRP A 346 -16.70 1.61 19.96
CA TRP A 346 -15.48 2.42 20.02
C TRP A 346 -15.66 3.70 20.81
N LEU A 347 -16.70 4.49 20.50
CA LEU A 347 -17.01 5.72 21.21
C LEU A 347 -17.37 5.44 22.68
N ALA A 348 -18.17 4.42 22.95
CA ALA A 348 -18.54 4.01 24.31
C ALA A 348 -17.34 3.57 25.15
N SER A 349 -16.31 2.98 24.52
CA SER A 349 -15.06 2.60 25.17
C SER A 349 -14.14 3.79 25.50
N GLY A 350 -14.47 4.99 25.03
CA GLY A 350 -13.60 6.17 25.10
C GLY A 350 -12.44 6.12 24.11
N ASN A 351 -12.71 5.68 22.87
CA ASN A 351 -11.73 5.50 21.78
C ASN A 351 -10.60 4.52 22.12
N ARG A 352 -10.94 3.35 22.69
CA ARG A 352 -9.96 2.32 23.09
C ARG A 352 -10.19 0.95 22.47
N SER A 353 -11.43 0.52 22.28
CA SER A 353 -11.77 -0.79 21.69
C SER A 353 -13.18 -0.74 21.12
N GLY A 354 -13.32 -1.12 19.85
CA GLY A 354 -14.57 -1.18 19.11
C GLY A 354 -14.82 -2.53 18.46
N GLY A 355 -13.97 -3.52 18.72
CA GLY A 355 -14.09 -4.85 18.13
C GLY A 355 -15.28 -5.63 18.70
N ILE A 356 -16.06 -6.22 17.80
CA ILE A 356 -17.15 -7.16 18.11
C ILE A 356 -16.84 -8.50 17.43
N CYS A 357 -16.77 -9.56 18.23
CA CYS A 357 -16.45 -10.90 17.75
C CYS A 357 -17.61 -11.50 16.95
N ASP A 358 -17.28 -12.10 15.80
CA ASP A 358 -18.29 -12.76 14.96
C ASP A 358 -18.40 -14.24 15.35
N ASN A 359 -19.63 -14.77 15.33
CA ASN A 359 -19.89 -16.21 15.42
C ASN A 359 -19.17 -16.90 16.60
N CYS A 360 -19.38 -16.41 17.83
CA CYS A 360 -18.81 -17.00 19.04
C CYS A 360 -19.02 -18.53 19.09
N GLN A 361 -17.89 -19.24 19.09
CA GLN A 361 -17.76 -20.68 19.14
C GLN A 361 -17.80 -21.19 20.59
N HIS A 362 -17.66 -22.51 20.77
CA HIS A 362 -17.55 -23.14 22.09
C HIS A 362 -18.72 -22.82 23.05
N ASN A 363 -19.91 -22.59 22.48
CA ASN A 363 -21.13 -22.19 23.19
C ASN A 363 -20.99 -20.91 24.01
N THR A 364 -20.20 -19.95 23.52
CA THR A 364 -20.06 -18.61 24.11
C THR A 364 -20.86 -17.55 23.37
N GLU A 365 -21.12 -16.42 24.01
CA GLU A 365 -21.83 -15.26 23.46
C GLU A 365 -21.32 -13.94 24.09
N GLY A 366 -21.84 -12.82 23.58
CA GLY A 366 -21.43 -11.48 23.97
C GLY A 366 -20.39 -10.89 23.01
N GLN A 367 -20.14 -9.58 23.14
CA GLN A 367 -19.24 -8.82 22.25
C GLN A 367 -17.84 -9.42 22.13
N HIS A 368 -17.34 -10.02 23.21
CA HIS A 368 -16.00 -10.59 23.33
C HIS A 368 -16.05 -12.11 23.51
N CYS A 369 -17.19 -12.74 23.25
CA CYS A 369 -17.44 -14.14 23.58
C CYS A 369 -17.16 -14.45 25.07
N GLN A 370 -17.42 -13.47 25.95
CA GLN A 370 -16.97 -13.47 27.34
C GLN A 370 -17.92 -14.18 28.32
N ARG A 371 -19.02 -14.77 27.82
CA ARG A 371 -19.98 -15.53 28.63
C ARG A 371 -20.51 -16.73 27.86
N CYS A 372 -21.10 -17.69 28.55
CA CYS A 372 -21.75 -18.84 27.92
C CYS A 372 -23.14 -18.46 27.37
N LYS A 373 -23.52 -19.09 26.26
CA LYS A 373 -24.87 -19.01 25.70
C LYS A 373 -25.91 -19.47 26.70
N LEU A 374 -27.14 -19.00 26.52
CA LEU A 374 -28.30 -19.53 27.25
C LEU A 374 -28.36 -21.07 27.15
N GLY A 375 -28.61 -21.74 28.28
CA GLY A 375 -28.59 -23.21 28.36
C GLY A 375 -27.21 -23.82 28.59
N PHE A 376 -26.15 -23.01 28.73
CA PHE A 376 -24.81 -23.45 29.12
C PHE A 376 -24.29 -22.67 30.35
N TYR A 377 -23.38 -23.29 31.11
CA TYR A 377 -22.74 -22.67 32.27
C TYR A 377 -21.21 -22.85 32.23
N ARG A 378 -20.50 -21.97 32.93
CA ARG A 378 -19.04 -21.90 32.95
C ARG A 378 -18.41 -22.95 33.87
N ASP A 379 -17.48 -23.76 33.37
CA ASP A 379 -16.70 -24.71 34.19
C ASP A 379 -15.45 -24.05 34.80
N LEU A 380 -15.58 -23.42 35.97
CA LEU A 380 -14.55 -22.58 36.62
C LEU A 380 -13.16 -23.23 36.79
N ARG A 381 -13.04 -24.56 36.68
CA ARG A 381 -11.76 -25.28 36.73
C ARG A 381 -10.89 -25.08 35.48
N LYS A 382 -11.47 -24.62 34.39
CA LYS A 382 -10.77 -24.37 33.12
C LYS A 382 -10.48 -22.88 32.94
N PRO A 383 -9.39 -22.49 32.26
CA PRO A 383 -9.19 -21.10 31.86
C PRO A 383 -10.24 -20.68 30.83
N PHE A 384 -10.54 -19.38 30.74
CA PHE A 384 -11.57 -18.88 29.84
C PHE A 384 -11.21 -19.12 28.37
N SER A 385 -9.92 -19.11 28.00
CA SER A 385 -9.47 -19.39 26.63
C SER A 385 -9.62 -20.84 26.17
N CYS A 386 -10.13 -21.75 27.00
CA CYS A 386 -10.22 -23.15 26.67
C CYS A 386 -11.30 -23.40 25.59
N GLN A 387 -10.88 -23.96 24.45
CA GLN A 387 -11.78 -24.28 23.34
C GLN A 387 -12.73 -25.45 23.69
N ASN A 388 -12.32 -26.36 24.58
CA ASN A 388 -13.07 -27.59 24.85
C ASN A 388 -13.73 -27.58 26.23
N PHE A 389 -15.06 -27.74 26.24
CA PHE A 389 -15.88 -27.93 27.45
C PHE A 389 -15.83 -26.79 28.47
N LEU A 390 -15.55 -25.56 28.01
CA LEU A 390 -15.63 -24.36 28.84
C LEU A 390 -17.06 -24.10 29.29
N CYS A 391 -17.97 -24.04 28.32
CA CYS A 391 -19.39 -23.90 28.51
C CYS A 391 -20.04 -25.28 28.45
N LYS A 392 -20.48 -25.77 29.60
CA LYS A 392 -21.13 -27.08 29.75
C LYS A 392 -22.63 -26.90 29.65
N SER A 393 -23.29 -27.83 28.94
CA SER A 393 -24.75 -27.82 28.84
C SER A 393 -25.37 -27.95 30.22
N CYS A 394 -26.34 -27.09 30.53
CA CYS A 394 -27.23 -27.32 31.65
C CYS A 394 -28.00 -28.63 31.36
N ARG A 395 -28.10 -29.53 32.34
CA ARG A 395 -29.00 -30.67 32.29
C ARG A 395 -30.21 -30.35 33.16
N CYS A 396 -31.16 -29.63 32.59
CA CYS A 396 -32.45 -29.42 33.23
C CYS A 396 -33.22 -30.74 33.12
N LEU A 397 -33.55 -31.37 34.24
CA LEU A 397 -34.36 -32.59 34.22
C LEU A 397 -35.76 -32.23 33.73
N GLU A 398 -36.16 -32.76 32.57
CA GLU A 398 -37.56 -32.81 32.20
C GLU A 398 -38.29 -33.71 33.22
N GLY A 399 -39.08 -33.09 34.09
CA GLY A 399 -39.96 -33.83 34.99
C GLY A 399 -40.98 -34.67 34.18
N PRO A 400 -41.33 -35.89 34.65
CA PRO A 400 -42.25 -36.76 33.93
C PRO A 400 -43.59 -36.04 33.74
N LYS A 401 -44.17 -36.16 32.53
CA LYS A 401 -45.53 -35.72 32.22
C LYS A 401 -46.52 -36.53 33.07
N GLY A 402 -46.72 -36.11 34.31
CA GLY A 402 -47.69 -36.67 35.23
C GLY A 402 -49.07 -36.09 34.93
N SER A 403 -49.87 -36.86 34.20
CA SER A 403 -51.32 -36.75 34.19
C SER A 403 -51.87 -36.92 35.61
N GLY A 404 -52.30 -35.82 36.23
CA GLY A 404 -52.92 -35.83 37.55
C GLY A 404 -53.55 -34.48 37.84
N ALA A 405 -54.89 -34.44 37.89
CA ALA A 405 -55.66 -33.24 38.18
C ALA A 405 -55.31 -32.68 39.57
N ALA A 406 -55.04 -31.37 39.64
CA ALA A 406 -54.96 -30.63 40.90
C ALA A 406 -56.38 -30.23 41.36
N PRO A 407 -56.71 -30.28 42.67
CA PRO A 407 -57.96 -29.73 43.17
C PRO A 407 -57.92 -28.20 43.20
N PRO A 408 -59.07 -27.49 43.17
CA PRO A 408 -59.11 -26.05 43.04
C PRO A 408 -58.86 -25.39 44.38
N GLY A 409 -57.92 -24.44 44.39
CA GLY A 409 -57.74 -23.48 45.49
C GLY A 409 -56.32 -23.44 46.04
N LEU A 410 -55.46 -22.61 45.44
CA LEU A 410 -54.69 -21.58 46.15
C LEU A 410 -53.95 -20.74 45.10
N GLY A 411 -54.03 -19.41 45.26
CA GLY A 411 -53.61 -18.43 44.28
C GLY A 411 -52.12 -18.33 44.00
N SER A 412 -51.85 -17.62 42.91
CA SER A 412 -50.62 -16.98 42.48
C SER A 412 -49.59 -16.73 43.60
N SER A 413 -48.39 -17.31 43.44
CA SER A 413 -47.16 -16.78 44.03
C SER A 413 -46.13 -16.56 42.92
N THR A 414 -46.08 -15.30 42.48
CA THR A 414 -44.92 -14.65 41.85
C THR A 414 -43.69 -14.86 42.72
N ALA A 415 -42.56 -15.28 42.13
CA ALA A 415 -41.28 -15.29 42.83
C ALA A 415 -40.91 -13.85 43.23
N SER A 416 -40.57 -13.65 44.51
CA SER A 416 -40.22 -12.33 45.05
C SER A 416 -39.03 -11.69 44.31
N PRO A 417 -39.02 -10.35 44.08
CA PRO A 417 -37.96 -9.65 43.35
C PRO A 417 -36.62 -9.54 44.10
N SER A 418 -36.53 -10.08 45.31
CA SER A 418 -35.46 -9.76 46.27
C SER A 418 -34.23 -10.67 46.17
N LEU A 419 -34.27 -11.75 45.39
CA LEU A 419 -33.15 -12.70 45.24
C LEU A 419 -32.36 -12.56 43.93
N GLN A 420 -32.77 -11.67 43.02
CA GLN A 420 -32.05 -11.45 41.75
C GLN A 420 -30.69 -10.74 41.96
N ASN A 421 -30.54 -9.98 43.04
CA ASN A 421 -29.40 -9.06 43.22
C ASN A 421 -28.17 -9.65 43.95
N GLN A 422 -28.16 -10.94 44.28
CA GLN A 422 -27.01 -11.58 44.97
C GLN A 422 -26.46 -12.82 44.28
N ILE A 423 -26.97 -13.15 43.08
CA ILE A 423 -26.55 -14.33 42.34
C ILE A 423 -25.64 -13.86 41.19
N PRO A 424 -24.40 -14.38 41.06
CA PRO A 424 -23.56 -14.11 39.90
C PRO A 424 -24.32 -14.40 38.61
N THR A 425 -24.20 -13.53 37.61
CA THR A 425 -24.86 -13.61 36.31
C THR A 425 -24.68 -14.97 35.60
N GLU A 426 -23.64 -15.74 35.96
CA GLU A 426 -23.35 -17.08 35.45
C GLU A 426 -24.35 -18.17 35.89
N VAL A 427 -25.02 -18.01 37.04
CA VAL A 427 -26.02 -18.97 37.55
C VAL A 427 -27.42 -18.70 36.93
N LEU A 428 -27.68 -17.44 36.55
CA LEU A 428 -28.91 -17.03 35.87
C LEU A 428 -29.10 -17.69 34.50
N GLY A 429 -28.01 -18.09 33.82
CA GLY A 429 -28.06 -18.72 32.49
C GLY A 429 -28.80 -20.07 32.46
N CYS A 430 -28.76 -20.87 33.53
CA CYS A 430 -29.58 -22.09 33.61
C CYS A 430 -31.02 -21.80 34.08
N ILE A 431 -31.29 -20.66 34.74
CA ILE A 431 -32.65 -20.27 35.20
C ILE A 431 -33.45 -19.68 34.03
N ALA A 432 -32.82 -18.88 33.17
CA ALA A 432 -33.48 -18.19 32.06
C ALA A 432 -33.85 -19.08 30.85
N ALA A 433 -33.32 -20.32 30.77
CA ALA A 433 -33.70 -21.27 29.72
C ALA A 433 -35.14 -21.80 29.88
N ILE A 434 -35.83 -21.47 30.98
CA ILE A 434 -37.21 -21.85 31.27
C ILE A 434 -38.14 -20.68 30.90
N GLN A 435 -38.32 -20.41 29.60
CA GLN A 435 -39.32 -19.44 29.11
C GLN A 435 -40.65 -20.11 28.75
N SER A 436 -41.27 -20.83 29.70
CA SER A 436 -42.70 -21.19 29.58
C SER A 436 -43.42 -21.08 30.93
N PRO A 437 -44.58 -20.39 31.03
CA PRO A 437 -45.25 -20.17 32.31
C PRO A 437 -45.93 -21.42 32.91
N SER A 438 -45.98 -22.55 32.18
CA SER A 438 -46.77 -23.73 32.56
C SER A 438 -45.97 -24.92 33.08
N GLN A 439 -44.65 -24.81 33.25
CA GLN A 439 -43.85 -25.89 33.84
C GLN A 439 -42.83 -25.34 34.86
N ARG A 440 -43.16 -25.41 36.14
CA ARG A 440 -42.14 -25.35 37.20
C ARG A 440 -41.44 -26.70 37.26
N GLN A 441 -40.25 -26.80 36.70
CA GLN A 441 -39.36 -27.95 36.86
C GLN A 441 -38.03 -27.46 37.45
N GLY A 442 -37.56 -28.11 38.51
CA GLY A 442 -36.31 -27.75 39.18
C GLY A 442 -35.10 -28.13 38.34
N CYS A 443 -34.15 -27.21 38.19
CA CYS A 443 -32.82 -27.53 37.69
C CYS A 443 -32.07 -28.37 38.73
N GLN A 444 -31.69 -29.60 38.37
CA GLN A 444 -30.69 -30.35 39.15
C GLN A 444 -29.32 -29.76 38.82
N GLN A 445 -28.95 -28.69 39.52
CA GLN A 445 -27.57 -28.26 39.57
C GLN A 445 -26.87 -29.06 40.67
N ASP A 446 -25.74 -29.70 40.35
CA ASP A 446 -24.64 -29.71 41.32
C ASP A 446 -24.15 -28.25 41.42
N ALA A 447 -24.91 -27.42 42.13
CA ALA A 447 -24.62 -26.01 42.32
C ALA A 447 -23.53 -25.92 43.38
N CYS A 448 -22.29 -25.69 42.94
CA CYS A 448 -21.27 -25.18 43.84
C CYS A 448 -21.46 -23.67 43.94
N VAL A 449 -21.84 -23.18 45.13
CA VAL A 449 -21.83 -21.75 45.42
C VAL A 449 -20.42 -21.36 45.85
N TYR A 450 -19.83 -20.38 45.16
CA TYR A 450 -18.53 -19.83 45.53
C TYR A 450 -18.70 -18.81 46.65
N ASN A 451 -18.16 -19.11 47.83
CA ASN A 451 -18.22 -18.19 48.96
C ASN A 451 -17.11 -17.13 48.84
N LEU A 452 -17.49 -15.89 48.54
CA LEU A 452 -16.57 -14.75 48.36
C LEU A 452 -15.81 -14.35 49.62
N GLN A 453 -16.26 -14.74 50.82
CA GLN A 453 -15.53 -14.45 52.05
C GLN A 453 -14.40 -15.46 52.32
N ASN A 454 -14.52 -16.70 51.82
CA ASN A 454 -13.66 -17.81 52.24
C ASN A 454 -12.93 -18.54 51.09
N HIS A 455 -13.08 -18.09 49.84
CA HIS A 455 -12.42 -18.65 48.64
C HIS A 455 -12.50 -20.19 48.50
N ARG A 456 -13.59 -20.82 48.95
CA ARG A 456 -13.84 -22.27 48.82
C ARG A 456 -15.18 -22.56 48.15
N MET A 457 -15.23 -23.69 47.44
CA MET A 457 -16.45 -24.25 46.85
C MET A 457 -17.24 -24.99 47.93
N VAL A 458 -18.51 -24.64 48.11
CA VAL A 458 -19.43 -25.37 49.01
C VAL A 458 -20.41 -26.18 48.18
N GLU A 459 -20.43 -27.49 48.41
CA GLU A 459 -21.37 -28.43 47.80
C GLU A 459 -22.68 -28.41 48.60
N VAL A 460 -23.77 -27.92 48.02
CA VAL A 460 -25.07 -27.88 48.69
C VAL A 460 -25.78 -29.22 48.48
N LYS A 461 -25.60 -30.16 49.41
CA LYS A 461 -26.47 -31.33 49.51
C LYS A 461 -27.76 -30.95 50.26
N ARG A 462 -28.88 -31.44 49.72
CA ARG A 462 -30.25 -31.25 50.23
C ARG A 462 -30.31 -31.49 51.74
N ASP A 463 -30.87 -30.53 52.47
CA ASP A 463 -31.80 -30.80 53.56
C ASP A 463 -32.77 -29.62 53.70
N LEU A 464 -34.06 -29.91 53.58
CA LEU A 464 -35.16 -28.99 53.87
C LEU A 464 -35.21 -28.75 55.38
N TRP A 465 -35.08 -27.50 55.83
CA TRP A 465 -35.75 -27.05 57.05
C TRP A 465 -36.37 -25.68 56.83
N ILE A 466 -37.70 -25.65 56.97
CA ILE A 466 -38.51 -24.45 57.10
C ILE A 466 -38.36 -24.00 58.56
N LEU A 467 -37.79 -22.82 58.81
CA LEU A 467 -38.10 -22.07 60.03
C LEU A 467 -38.28 -20.59 59.71
N SER A 468 -39.42 -20.11 60.18
CA SER A 468 -39.99 -18.76 60.12
C SER A 468 -39.15 -17.72 60.88
N SER A 469 -39.06 -16.53 60.27
CA SER A 469 -38.84 -15.14 60.72
C SER A 469 -38.90 -14.79 62.24
N PRO A 470 -38.70 -13.51 62.64
CA PRO A 470 -37.57 -12.57 62.44
C PRO A 470 -37.17 -11.87 63.78
N THR A 471 -35.92 -11.42 64.01
CA THR A 471 -35.60 -10.15 64.74
C THR A 471 -34.09 -9.92 64.99
N ILE A 472 -33.64 -8.72 64.58
CA ILE A 472 -32.81 -7.70 65.30
C ILE A 472 -31.33 -7.98 65.66
N CYS A 473 -30.51 -7.03 65.19
CA CYS A 473 -29.16 -6.57 65.57
C CYS A 473 -28.49 -7.11 66.85
N SER A 474 -27.22 -7.51 66.74
CA SER A 474 -26.09 -6.81 67.41
C SER A 474 -24.73 -7.39 67.01
N SER A 475 -23.76 -6.49 66.89
CA SER A 475 -22.32 -6.68 66.69
C SER A 475 -21.61 -7.40 67.85
N ARG A 476 -20.62 -8.27 67.56
CA ARG A 476 -19.23 -8.17 68.07
C ARG A 476 -18.32 -9.28 67.53
N VAL A 477 -17.16 -8.81 67.05
CA VAL A 477 -15.83 -9.42 67.01
C VAL A 477 -15.63 -10.58 68.00
N ILE A 478 -15.20 -11.76 67.52
CA ILE A 478 -13.83 -12.32 67.55
C ILE A 478 -13.67 -13.22 66.32
#